data_AF-A0A1V8UYX6-F1
#
_entry.id   AF-A0A1V8UYX6-F1
#
_cell.length_a   1.000
_cell.length_b   1.000
_cell.length_c   1.000
_cell.angle_alpha   90.00
_cell.angle_beta   90.00
_cell.angle_gamma   90.00
#
_symmetry.space_group_name_H-M   'P 1'
#
loop_
_entity.id
_entity.type
_entity.pdbx_description
1 polymer ?
#
loop_
_entity_poly.entity_id
_entity_poly.type
_entity_poly.pdbx_seq_one_letter_code
_entity_poly.pdbx_strand_id
1 'polypeptide(L)'
;MAITAISNAPKAEDFTALSAHQEQTPTTFFASKPVLHFHTSQPASLRVRTEDLHVQSDVRSLAGDNTTQDGDNTTISSIDVWVTSSSLLLYSPSTSAGLCIPYPHITVHALSGSAVLLELSLSDPHSVSDEEDFQHLTLHITPASSTSSDQGAEALYRAIGDCQELNPDPQEEDEGGMPGEGGWITSENMGSFVGEDGEFRVPEGVTVFGDEEEDREEAVRGGALGPGAGRTRGLDEVDGDDDGEGGEGSKWIRTADVDGANGVEHATNGNGVTK
;
A
#
# COMPACT_ATOMS: atom_id res chain seq x y z
N MET A 1 14.44 6.85 -15.07
CA MET A 1 13.74 8.06 -15.57
C MET A 1 12.36 8.09 -14.91
N ALA A 2 12.11 9.07 -14.05
CA ALA A 2 10.99 9.03 -13.12
C ALA A 2 9.61 9.19 -13.76
N ILE A 3 9.52 9.98 -14.82
CA ILE A 3 8.27 10.25 -15.51
C ILE A 3 8.56 10.38 -17.01
N THR A 4 7.64 9.93 -17.85
CA THR A 4 7.80 10.00 -19.30
C THR A 4 6.63 10.71 -19.97
N ALA A 5 6.93 11.57 -20.94
CA ALA A 5 5.91 12.22 -21.75
C ALA A 5 5.31 11.25 -22.79
N ILE A 6 3.99 11.29 -22.95
CA ILE A 6 3.27 10.56 -23.99
C ILE A 6 2.55 11.56 -24.92
N SER A 7 2.52 11.26 -26.21
CA SER A 7 1.86 12.13 -27.22
C SER A 7 0.59 11.52 -27.81
N ASN A 8 0.35 10.24 -27.54
CA ASN A 8 -0.83 9.53 -28.02
C ASN A 8 -1.83 9.40 -26.87
N ALA A 9 -3.10 9.71 -27.15
CA ALA A 9 -4.18 9.51 -26.21
C ALA A 9 -4.29 8.02 -25.85
N PRO A 10 -4.30 7.67 -24.54
CA PRO A 10 -4.62 6.32 -24.11
C PRO A 10 -6.03 5.95 -24.57
N LYS A 11 -6.23 4.72 -25.03
CA LYS A 11 -7.56 4.24 -25.40
C LYS A 11 -7.98 3.09 -24.51
N ALA A 12 -9.28 2.97 -24.28
CA ALA A 12 -9.83 1.84 -23.53
C ALA A 12 -9.49 0.46 -24.15
N GLU A 13 -9.24 0.39 -25.47
CA GLU A 13 -8.84 -0.84 -26.17
C GLU A 13 -7.41 -1.32 -25.85
N ASP A 14 -6.58 -0.42 -25.31
CA ASP A 14 -5.21 -0.72 -24.90
C ASP A 14 -5.18 -1.47 -23.56
N PHE A 15 -6.30 -1.48 -22.83
CA PHE A 15 -6.41 -2.03 -21.47
C PHE A 15 -7.43 -3.17 -21.37
N THR A 16 -7.22 -4.03 -20.38
CA THR A 16 -8.22 -5.02 -19.95
C THR A 16 -9.11 -4.39 -18.89
N ALA A 17 -10.43 -4.44 -19.04
CA ALA A 17 -11.34 -3.93 -18.00
C ALA A 17 -11.21 -4.75 -16.70
N LEU A 18 -11.23 -4.09 -15.54
CA LEU A 18 -11.09 -4.76 -14.24
C LEU A 18 -12.11 -5.89 -14.03
N SER A 19 -13.38 -5.67 -14.41
CA SER A 19 -14.42 -6.71 -14.30
C SER A 19 -14.11 -7.94 -15.15
N ALA A 20 -13.67 -7.72 -16.40
CA ALA A 20 -13.27 -8.81 -17.29
C ALA A 20 -12.06 -9.57 -16.76
N HIS A 21 -11.09 -8.87 -16.16
CA HIS A 21 -9.93 -9.50 -15.53
C HIS A 21 -10.34 -10.33 -14.30
N GLN A 22 -11.24 -9.84 -13.46
CA GLN A 22 -11.71 -10.53 -12.25
C GLN A 22 -12.56 -11.78 -12.55
N GLU A 23 -13.23 -11.82 -13.69
CA GLU A 23 -14.04 -12.99 -14.12
C GLU A 23 -13.22 -14.04 -14.88
N GLN A 24 -12.00 -13.71 -15.31
CA GLN A 24 -11.19 -14.58 -16.16
C GLN A 24 -10.13 -15.32 -15.33
N THR A 25 -10.09 -16.64 -15.48
CA THR A 25 -8.91 -17.42 -15.03
C THR A 25 -7.80 -17.18 -16.06
N PRO A 26 -6.61 -16.69 -15.65
CA PRO A 26 -5.55 -16.38 -16.60
C PRO A 26 -5.18 -17.62 -17.42
N THR A 27 -5.31 -17.54 -18.75
CA THR A 27 -4.90 -18.63 -19.65
C THR A 27 -3.38 -18.65 -19.85
N THR A 28 -2.71 -17.52 -19.60
CA THR A 28 -1.24 -17.37 -19.59
C THR A 28 -0.86 -16.20 -18.68
N PHE A 29 0.28 -16.31 -18.00
CA PHE A 29 0.81 -15.27 -17.11
C PHE A 29 1.69 -14.24 -17.85
N PHE A 30 2.11 -14.51 -19.09
CA PHE A 30 3.26 -13.83 -19.68
C PHE A 30 2.94 -12.72 -20.71
N ALA A 31 1.66 -12.42 -21.00
CA ALA A 31 1.33 -11.46 -22.05
C ALA A 31 -0.08 -10.84 -21.96
N SER A 32 -0.53 -10.46 -20.77
CA SER A 32 -1.80 -9.73 -20.62
C SER A 32 -1.59 -8.23 -20.79
N LYS A 33 -2.53 -7.58 -21.50
CA LYS A 33 -2.62 -6.12 -21.53
C LYS A 33 -2.80 -5.58 -20.09
N PRO A 34 -2.26 -4.39 -19.78
CA PRO A 34 -2.45 -3.78 -18.47
C PRO A 34 -3.94 -3.65 -18.13
N VAL A 35 -4.28 -3.84 -16.86
CA VAL A 35 -5.66 -3.80 -16.37
C VAL A 35 -6.02 -2.36 -16.05
N LEU A 36 -7.20 -1.90 -16.48
CA LEU A 36 -7.70 -0.57 -16.15
C LEU A 36 -8.49 -0.62 -14.83
N HIS A 37 -7.96 0.00 -13.78
CA HIS A 37 -8.59 0.07 -12.46
C HIS A 37 -9.51 1.29 -12.32
N PHE A 38 -9.12 2.42 -12.91
CA PHE A 38 -9.91 3.64 -12.85
C PHE A 38 -9.68 4.52 -14.08
N HIS A 39 -10.75 5.16 -14.54
CA HIS A 39 -10.70 6.18 -15.57
C HIS A 39 -11.74 7.26 -15.26
N THR A 40 -11.35 8.52 -15.41
CA THR A 40 -12.25 9.66 -15.18
C THR A 40 -13.35 9.75 -16.23
N SER A 41 -14.62 9.67 -15.81
CA SER A 41 -15.78 9.85 -16.70
C SER A 41 -15.96 11.30 -17.17
N GLN A 42 -15.43 12.27 -16.42
CA GLN A 42 -15.39 13.69 -16.77
C GLN A 42 -13.97 14.23 -16.55
N PRO A 43 -13.53 15.24 -17.32
CA PRO A 43 -12.16 15.72 -17.22
C PRO A 43 -11.83 16.25 -15.83
N ALA A 44 -10.75 15.76 -15.23
CA ALA A 44 -10.22 16.20 -13.95
C ALA A 44 -9.46 17.53 -14.06
N SER A 45 -9.12 18.11 -12.92
CA SER A 45 -8.13 19.18 -12.83
C SER A 45 -6.88 18.74 -12.09
N LEU A 46 -5.73 19.18 -12.57
CA LEU A 46 -4.41 18.93 -11.99
C LEU A 46 -3.86 20.23 -11.45
N ARG A 47 -3.60 20.31 -10.15
CA ARG A 47 -2.93 21.43 -9.51
C ARG A 47 -1.48 21.07 -9.20
N VAL A 48 -0.59 21.99 -9.55
CA VAL A 48 0.86 21.89 -9.35
C VAL A 48 1.39 23.26 -8.92
N ARG A 49 2.53 23.32 -8.24
CA ARG A 49 3.16 24.62 -7.97
C ARG A 49 3.65 25.24 -9.28
N THR A 50 3.59 26.56 -9.33
CA THR A 50 3.97 27.31 -10.53
C THR A 50 5.47 27.22 -10.80
N GLU A 51 6.28 27.17 -9.73
CA GLU A 51 7.72 26.90 -9.82
C GLU A 51 8.02 25.55 -10.48
N ASP A 52 7.36 24.49 -10.03
CA ASP A 52 7.53 23.14 -10.57
C ASP A 52 7.12 23.06 -12.03
N LEU A 53 6.05 23.75 -12.41
CA LEU A 53 5.60 23.83 -13.81
C LEU A 53 6.63 24.52 -14.72
N HIS A 54 7.43 25.45 -14.19
CA HIS A 54 8.49 26.11 -14.95
C HIS A 54 9.72 25.21 -15.14
N VAL A 55 10.03 24.38 -14.14
CA VAL A 55 11.18 23.48 -14.16
C VAL A 55 10.88 22.20 -14.95
N GLN A 56 9.68 21.65 -14.79
CA GLN A 56 9.29 20.36 -15.36
C GLN A 56 8.63 20.55 -16.75
N SER A 57 9.43 20.41 -17.80
CA SER A 57 8.95 20.57 -19.20
C SER A 57 7.81 19.61 -19.56
N ASP A 58 7.84 18.39 -19.03
CA ASP A 58 6.85 17.36 -19.34
C ASP A 58 5.50 17.71 -18.72
N VAL A 59 5.49 18.20 -17.47
CA VAL A 59 4.26 18.69 -16.82
C VAL A 59 3.76 19.96 -17.52
N ARG A 60 4.67 20.84 -17.95
CA ARG A 60 4.33 22.04 -18.70
C ARG A 60 3.61 21.74 -20.03
N SER A 61 3.90 20.59 -20.65
CA SER A 61 3.23 20.19 -21.89
C SER A 61 1.73 19.92 -21.73
N LEU A 62 1.28 19.57 -20.51
CA LEU A 62 -0.14 19.35 -20.19
C LEU A 62 -0.95 20.66 -20.12
N ALA A 63 -0.29 21.75 -19.71
CA ALA A 63 -0.93 23.01 -19.31
C ALA A 63 -1.72 23.70 -20.44
N GLY A 64 -1.10 23.84 -21.62
CA GLY A 64 -1.70 24.54 -22.76
C GLY A 64 -2.28 25.91 -22.39
N ASP A 65 -3.42 26.24 -22.99
CA ASP A 65 -4.17 27.47 -22.68
C ASP A 65 -5.19 27.28 -21.53
N ASN A 66 -5.33 26.05 -20.98
CA ASN A 66 -6.36 25.68 -20.01
C ASN A 66 -5.90 25.81 -18.56
N THR A 67 -5.04 26.79 -18.28
CA THR A 67 -4.48 27.01 -16.94
C THR A 67 -5.15 28.17 -16.23
N THR A 68 -5.40 27.99 -14.93
CA THR A 68 -5.75 29.08 -14.02
C THR A 68 -4.69 29.16 -12.93
N GLN A 69 -4.13 30.34 -12.71
CA GLN A 69 -3.14 30.57 -11.65
C GLN A 69 -3.83 31.16 -10.41
N ASP A 70 -3.51 30.59 -9.24
CA ASP A 70 -3.95 31.04 -7.91
C ASP A 70 -2.73 31.13 -6.99
N GLY A 71 -2.23 32.36 -6.80
CA GLY A 71 -1.00 32.61 -6.07
C GLY A 71 0.18 31.84 -6.68
N ASP A 72 0.81 31.00 -5.85
CA ASP A 72 1.96 30.17 -6.23
C ASP A 72 1.56 28.86 -6.92
N ASN A 73 0.26 28.59 -7.10
CA ASN A 73 -0.22 27.33 -7.70
C ASN A 73 -0.84 27.57 -9.08
N THR A 74 -0.63 26.62 -9.98
CA THR A 74 -1.28 26.58 -11.29
C THR A 74 -2.16 25.35 -11.38
N THR A 75 -3.42 25.56 -11.76
CA THR A 75 -4.40 24.50 -12.00
C THR A 75 -4.62 24.33 -13.49
N ILE A 76 -4.32 23.14 -14.00
CA ILE A 76 -4.55 22.71 -15.37
C ILE A 76 -5.90 22.01 -15.41
N SER A 77 -6.81 22.49 -16.26
CA SER A 77 -8.13 21.88 -16.45
C SER A 77 -8.14 20.91 -17.62
N SER A 78 -9.15 20.04 -17.66
CA SER A 78 -9.39 19.10 -18.76
C SER A 78 -8.33 17.99 -18.88
N ILE A 79 -8.00 17.36 -17.76
CA ILE A 79 -7.08 16.22 -17.70
C ILE A 79 -7.84 14.90 -17.60
N ASP A 80 -7.56 13.98 -18.50
CA ASP A 80 -8.02 12.59 -18.40
C ASP A 80 -7.02 11.80 -17.54
N VAL A 81 -7.54 11.08 -16.55
CA VAL A 81 -6.74 10.28 -15.61
C VAL A 81 -7.04 8.82 -15.82
N TRP A 82 -6.00 8.02 -16.04
CA TRP A 82 -6.08 6.58 -16.23
C TRP A 82 -5.18 5.88 -15.22
N VAL A 83 -5.78 5.07 -14.35
CA VAL A 83 -5.07 4.24 -13.39
C VAL A 83 -5.05 2.83 -13.94
N THR A 84 -3.86 2.35 -14.30
CA THR A 84 -3.66 1.06 -14.93
C THR A 84 -2.77 0.19 -14.04
N SER A 85 -2.80 -1.12 -14.18
CA SER A 85 -1.98 -2.01 -13.35
C SER A 85 -0.47 -1.80 -13.48
N SER A 86 0.02 -1.03 -14.46
CA SER A 86 1.45 -0.77 -14.68
C SER A 86 1.88 0.67 -14.39
N SER A 87 0.99 1.64 -14.59
CA SER A 87 1.32 3.07 -14.48
C SER A 87 0.08 3.95 -14.33
N LEU A 88 0.26 5.11 -13.70
CA LEU A 88 -0.70 6.21 -13.71
C LEU A 88 -0.45 7.09 -14.95
N LEU A 89 -1.48 7.31 -15.77
CA LEU A 89 -1.40 8.16 -16.96
C LEU A 89 -2.27 9.41 -16.76
N LEU A 90 -1.69 10.57 -17.07
CA LEU A 90 -2.40 11.84 -17.16
C LEU A 90 -2.35 12.30 -18.61
N TYR A 91 -3.47 12.67 -19.20
CA TYR A 91 -3.49 13.12 -20.59
C TYR A 91 -4.32 14.39 -20.75
N SER A 92 -3.82 15.35 -21.52
CA SER A 92 -4.52 16.57 -21.88
C SER A 92 -4.94 16.49 -23.34
N PRO A 93 -6.24 16.26 -23.64
CA PRO A 93 -6.73 16.23 -25.02
C PRO A 93 -6.52 17.56 -25.75
N SER A 94 -6.48 18.66 -25.01
CA SER A 94 -6.33 20.00 -25.58
C SER A 94 -4.92 20.26 -26.13
N THR A 95 -3.88 19.70 -25.49
CA THR A 95 -2.49 19.85 -25.94
C THR A 95 -1.96 18.61 -26.67
N SER A 96 -2.74 17.52 -26.70
CA SER A 96 -2.28 16.20 -27.19
C SER A 96 -0.96 15.76 -26.54
N ALA A 97 -0.83 16.07 -25.25
CA ALA A 97 0.31 15.72 -24.44
C ALA A 97 -0.17 15.02 -23.17
N GLY A 98 0.63 14.11 -22.67
CA GLY A 98 0.36 13.34 -21.47
C GLY A 98 1.63 12.97 -20.74
N LEU A 99 1.43 12.35 -19.59
CA LEU A 99 2.43 11.98 -18.63
C LEU A 99 2.17 10.54 -18.19
N CYS A 100 3.19 9.71 -18.22
CA CYS A 100 3.18 8.34 -17.71
C CYS A 100 4.08 8.29 -16.47
N ILE A 101 3.46 7.98 -15.34
CA ILE A 101 4.07 7.92 -14.01
C ILE A 101 4.06 6.45 -13.56
N PRO A 102 5.23 5.77 -13.51
CA PRO A 102 5.35 4.45 -12.92
C PRO A 102 5.10 4.50 -11.41
N TYR A 103 4.49 3.46 -10.85
CA TYR A 103 4.16 3.40 -9.42
C TYR A 103 5.35 3.52 -8.47
N PRO A 104 6.52 2.90 -8.75
CA PRO A 104 7.74 3.11 -7.97
C PRO A 104 8.16 4.56 -7.74
N HIS A 105 7.77 5.48 -8.64
CA HIS A 105 8.11 6.89 -8.52
C HIS A 105 7.12 7.69 -7.67
N ILE A 106 5.99 7.09 -7.26
CA ILE A 106 5.00 7.73 -6.40
C ILE A 106 5.34 7.42 -4.94
N THR A 107 6.06 8.32 -4.27
CA THR A 107 6.52 8.14 -2.89
C THR A 107 5.37 8.23 -1.88
N VAL A 108 4.41 9.12 -2.13
CA VAL A 108 3.25 9.32 -1.27
C VAL A 108 2.01 9.53 -2.12
N HIS A 109 0.90 8.89 -1.73
CA HIS A 109 -0.42 9.25 -2.20
C HIS A 109 -1.38 9.40 -1.01
N ALA A 110 -2.16 10.48 -0.99
CA ALA A 110 -3.07 10.76 0.13
C ALA A 110 -4.35 11.46 -0.33
N LEU A 111 -5.43 11.25 0.42
CA LEU A 111 -6.66 12.02 0.26
C LEU A 111 -6.49 13.41 0.84
N SER A 112 -6.86 14.42 0.06
CA SER A 112 -6.83 15.83 0.44
C SER A 112 -8.17 16.47 0.07
N GLY A 113 -9.18 16.23 0.91
CA GLY A 113 -10.57 16.62 0.63
C GLY A 113 -11.08 15.95 -0.64
N SER A 114 -11.40 16.76 -1.64
CA SER A 114 -11.87 16.31 -2.97
C SER A 114 -10.76 16.03 -3.97
N ALA A 115 -9.50 16.02 -3.54
CA ALA A 115 -8.34 15.75 -4.38
C ALA A 115 -7.52 14.58 -3.84
N VAL A 116 -6.73 13.97 -4.73
CA VAL A 116 -5.65 13.05 -4.37
C VAL A 116 -4.33 13.80 -4.52
N LEU A 117 -3.61 13.93 -3.40
CA LEU A 117 -2.24 14.40 -3.35
C LEU A 117 -1.33 13.25 -3.80
N LEU A 118 -0.39 13.55 -4.69
CA LEU A 118 0.70 12.67 -5.07
C LEU A 118 2.03 13.41 -4.86
N GLU A 119 2.96 12.76 -4.20
CA GLU A 119 4.36 13.17 -4.16
C GLU A 119 5.16 12.20 -5.02
N LEU A 120 5.94 12.74 -5.94
CA LEU A 120 6.76 11.97 -6.86
C LEU A 120 8.23 12.21 -6.58
N SER A 121 9.04 11.15 -6.58
CA SER A 121 10.50 11.26 -6.61
C SER A 121 10.99 11.32 -8.05
N LEU A 122 11.62 12.43 -8.42
CA LEU A 122 12.19 12.63 -9.76
C LEU A 122 13.65 12.21 -9.88
N SER A 123 14.32 12.00 -8.74
CA SER A 123 15.71 11.55 -8.67
C SER A 123 15.87 10.11 -9.14
N ASP A 124 17.06 9.78 -9.65
CA ASP A 124 17.43 8.39 -9.93
C ASP A 124 17.87 7.73 -8.61
N PRO A 125 17.21 6.66 -8.14
CA PRO A 125 17.63 5.98 -6.91
C PRO A 125 19.03 5.36 -7.01
N HIS A 126 19.63 5.26 -8.20
CA HIS A 126 20.97 4.72 -8.41
C HIS A 126 22.06 5.79 -8.52
N SER A 127 21.71 7.08 -8.56
CA SER A 127 22.71 8.15 -8.53
C SER A 127 23.08 8.46 -7.08
N VAL A 128 24.08 7.74 -6.58
CA VAL A 128 24.70 8.03 -5.28
C VAL A 128 25.75 9.11 -5.46
N SER A 129 25.33 10.37 -5.29
CA SER A 129 26.25 11.49 -5.06
C SER A 129 25.75 12.29 -3.86
N ASP A 130 26.60 12.51 -2.86
CA ASP A 130 26.30 13.17 -1.57
C ASP A 130 25.85 14.66 -1.68
N GLU A 131 25.68 15.15 -2.90
CA GLU A 131 25.42 16.54 -3.26
C GLU A 131 24.25 16.71 -4.25
N GLU A 132 23.47 15.65 -4.51
CA GLU A 132 22.24 15.75 -5.30
C GLU A 132 21.06 16.24 -4.46
N ASP A 133 20.50 17.38 -4.83
CA ASP A 133 19.23 17.88 -4.31
C ASP A 133 18.12 16.87 -4.68
N PHE A 134 17.53 16.21 -3.69
CA PHE A 134 16.37 15.33 -3.91
C PHE A 134 15.25 16.13 -4.57
N GLN A 135 14.93 15.79 -5.82
CA GLN A 135 13.92 16.51 -6.57
C GLN A 135 12.56 15.81 -6.39
N HIS A 136 11.65 16.51 -5.72
CA HIS A 136 10.28 16.05 -5.53
C HIS A 136 9.31 16.89 -6.36
N LEU A 137 8.23 16.27 -6.82
CA LEU A 137 7.13 16.94 -7.50
C LEU A 137 5.82 16.64 -6.78
N THR A 138 5.12 17.67 -6.36
CA THR A 138 3.81 17.54 -5.72
C THR A 138 2.69 17.83 -6.71
N LEU A 139 1.80 16.86 -6.88
CA LEU A 139 0.62 16.95 -7.74
C LEU A 139 -0.65 16.80 -6.91
N HIS A 140 -1.69 17.57 -7.23
CA HIS A 140 -3.03 17.41 -6.68
C HIS A 140 -4.01 17.13 -7.82
N ILE A 141 -4.61 15.95 -7.83
CA ILE A 141 -5.58 15.55 -8.85
C ILE A 141 -6.98 15.64 -8.26
N THR A 142 -7.83 16.48 -8.84
CA THR A 142 -9.23 16.62 -8.47
C THR A 142 -10.10 16.02 -9.57
N PRO A 143 -10.63 14.79 -9.39
CA PRO A 143 -11.52 14.19 -10.38
C PRO A 143 -12.87 14.91 -10.41
N ALA A 144 -13.34 15.24 -11.61
CA ALA A 144 -14.71 15.71 -11.79
C ALA A 144 -15.66 14.52 -11.71
N SER A 145 -16.45 14.45 -10.63
CA SER A 145 -17.45 13.38 -10.43
C SER A 145 -18.86 13.97 -10.47
N SER A 146 -19.77 13.30 -11.19
CA SER A 146 -21.20 13.63 -11.20
C SER A 146 -21.91 13.30 -9.88
N THR A 147 -21.32 12.42 -9.07
CA THR A 147 -21.87 11.92 -7.81
C THR A 147 -20.93 12.32 -6.68
N SER A 148 -20.90 13.61 -6.31
CA SER A 148 -20.01 14.22 -5.31
C SER A 148 -18.50 14.10 -5.59
N SER A 149 -17.76 15.19 -5.38
CA SER A 149 -16.31 15.24 -5.63
C SER A 149 -15.52 14.26 -4.74
N ASP A 150 -15.97 14.05 -3.51
CA ASP A 150 -15.25 13.27 -2.51
C ASP A 150 -15.24 11.77 -2.85
N GLN A 151 -16.34 11.25 -3.41
CA GLN A 151 -16.40 9.87 -3.91
C GLN A 151 -15.46 9.63 -5.09
N GLY A 152 -15.31 10.64 -5.97
CA GLY A 152 -14.37 10.55 -7.09
C GLY A 152 -12.92 10.47 -6.62
N ALA A 153 -12.56 11.30 -5.64
CA ALA A 153 -11.22 11.30 -5.04
C ALA A 153 -10.94 9.99 -4.29
N GLU A 154 -11.91 9.47 -3.53
CA GLU A 154 -11.77 8.19 -2.82
C GLU A 154 -11.58 7.03 -3.80
N ALA A 155 -12.33 6.99 -4.90
CA ALA A 155 -12.17 5.97 -5.94
C ALA A 155 -10.81 6.04 -6.63
N LEU A 156 -10.32 7.24 -6.95
CA LEU A 156 -8.99 7.45 -7.51
C LEU A 156 -7.89 7.01 -6.52
N TYR A 157 -8.01 7.42 -5.26
CA TYR A 157 -7.07 7.05 -4.19
C TYR A 157 -6.96 5.53 -4.03
N ARG A 158 -8.10 4.83 -3.93
CA ARG A 158 -8.13 3.36 -3.83
C ARG A 158 -7.50 2.70 -5.04
N ALA A 159 -7.85 3.15 -6.25
CA ALA A 159 -7.30 2.57 -7.47
C ALA A 159 -5.77 2.74 -7.57
N ILE A 160 -5.23 3.88 -7.13
CA ILE A 160 -3.78 4.11 -7.09
C ILE A 160 -3.12 3.17 -6.08
N GLY A 161 -3.68 3.05 -4.86
CA GLY A 161 -3.19 2.13 -3.84
C GLY A 161 -3.20 0.68 -4.31
N ASP A 162 -4.32 0.20 -4.84
CA ASP A 162 -4.46 -1.16 -5.38
C ASP A 162 -3.40 -1.46 -6.45
N CYS A 163 -3.05 -0.47 -7.28
CA CYS A 163 -2.04 -0.66 -8.32
C CYS A 163 -0.60 -0.52 -7.79
N GLN A 164 -0.35 0.29 -6.75
CA GLN A 164 0.96 0.34 -6.10
C GLN A 164 1.31 -1.02 -5.48
N GLU A 165 0.36 -1.69 -4.85
CA GLU A 165 0.56 -3.04 -4.30
C GLU A 165 0.94 -4.08 -5.36
N LEU A 166 0.55 -3.86 -6.62
CA LEU A 166 0.91 -4.73 -7.76
C LEU A 166 2.28 -4.42 -8.37
N ASN A 167 2.94 -3.35 -7.96
CA ASN A 167 4.21 -2.90 -8.51
C ASN A 167 5.23 -2.67 -7.38
N PRO A 168 5.64 -3.74 -6.65
CA PRO A 168 6.72 -3.63 -5.68
C PRO A 168 8.03 -3.22 -6.36
N ASP A 169 8.91 -2.56 -5.62
CA ASP A 169 10.20 -2.13 -6.16
C ASP A 169 11.05 -3.34 -6.56
N PRO A 170 11.70 -3.31 -7.74
CA PRO A 170 12.47 -4.44 -8.24
C PRO A 170 13.75 -4.74 -7.45
N GLN A 171 14.10 -3.93 -6.45
CA GLN A 171 15.36 -4.04 -5.71
C GLN A 171 15.25 -4.58 -4.28
N GLU A 172 14.07 -5.00 -3.81
CA GLU A 172 13.95 -5.68 -2.51
C GLU A 172 14.40 -7.16 -2.54
N GLU A 173 15.19 -7.58 -3.53
CA GLU A 173 15.57 -8.99 -3.70
C GLU A 173 16.97 -9.37 -3.19
N ASP A 174 17.78 -8.47 -2.61
CA ASP A 174 19.16 -8.82 -2.18
C ASP A 174 19.37 -8.99 -0.66
N GLU A 175 18.30 -9.08 0.14
CA GLU A 175 18.40 -9.48 1.56
C GLU A 175 17.43 -10.61 1.94
N GLY A 176 16.86 -11.30 0.95
CA GLY A 176 16.02 -12.48 1.13
C GLY A 176 16.66 -13.71 0.53
N GLY A 177 17.78 -14.19 1.11
CA GLY A 177 18.37 -15.46 0.71
C GLY A 177 17.29 -16.54 0.58
N MET A 178 17.30 -17.28 -0.53
CA MET A 178 16.28 -18.28 -0.89
C MET A 178 15.88 -19.12 0.34
N PRO A 179 14.61 -19.52 0.51
CA PRO A 179 14.22 -20.39 1.61
C PRO A 179 15.07 -21.66 1.60
N GLY A 180 16.03 -21.77 2.52
CA GLY A 180 17.07 -22.80 2.52
C GLY A 180 18.50 -22.27 2.62
N GLU A 181 18.79 -21.11 2.03
CA GLU A 181 20.09 -20.42 2.04
C GLU A 181 20.14 -19.23 3.02
N GLY A 182 19.00 -18.58 3.30
CA GLY A 182 18.91 -17.37 4.13
C GLY A 182 18.75 -17.57 5.66
N GLY A 183 19.31 -18.63 6.24
CA GLY A 183 19.27 -18.85 7.71
C GLY A 183 17.94 -19.35 8.29
N TRP A 184 16.88 -19.50 7.49
CA TRP A 184 15.64 -20.17 7.89
C TRP A 184 15.74 -21.69 7.73
N ILE A 185 15.23 -22.43 8.72
CA ILE A 185 15.18 -23.90 8.67
C ILE A 185 13.97 -24.34 7.82
N THR A 186 14.21 -24.94 6.67
CA THR A 186 13.19 -25.52 5.79
C THR A 186 13.23 -27.04 5.84
N SER A 187 12.19 -27.71 5.33
CA SER A 187 12.16 -29.18 5.24
C SER A 187 13.34 -29.76 4.43
N GLU A 188 13.92 -28.96 3.52
CA GLU A 188 15.05 -29.35 2.68
C GLU A 188 16.40 -29.18 3.37
N ASN A 189 16.55 -28.25 4.32
CA ASN A 189 17.80 -28.02 5.05
C ASN A 189 17.81 -28.54 6.50
N MET A 190 16.68 -29.06 7.02
CA MET A 190 16.55 -29.55 8.39
C MET A 190 17.63 -30.56 8.81
N GLY A 191 18.10 -31.41 7.88
CA GLY A 191 19.19 -32.38 8.15
C GLY A 191 20.55 -31.73 8.47
N SER A 192 20.74 -30.46 8.11
CA SER A 192 21.93 -29.69 8.46
C SER A 192 21.91 -29.15 9.88
N PHE A 193 20.73 -29.09 10.50
CA PHE A 193 20.50 -28.54 11.84
C PHE A 193 20.17 -29.60 12.89
N VAL A 194 20.10 -30.88 12.51
CA VAL A 194 19.84 -32.01 13.42
C VAL A 194 21.00 -33.01 13.35
N GLY A 195 21.54 -33.40 14.51
CA GLY A 195 22.58 -34.42 14.67
C GLY A 195 22.03 -35.85 14.54
N GLU A 196 22.94 -36.83 14.44
CA GLU A 196 22.59 -38.26 14.31
C GLU A 196 21.87 -38.84 15.55
N ASP A 197 21.94 -38.14 16.67
CA ASP A 197 21.28 -38.39 17.95
C ASP A 197 19.99 -37.58 18.16
N GLY A 198 19.59 -36.75 17.19
CA GLY A 198 18.42 -35.89 17.27
C GLY A 198 18.65 -34.55 18.01
N GLU A 199 19.90 -34.21 18.35
CA GLU A 199 20.25 -32.92 18.94
C GLU A 199 20.22 -31.80 17.89
N PHE A 200 19.69 -30.62 18.25
CA PHE A 200 19.73 -29.45 17.38
C PHE A 200 21.12 -28.81 17.38
N ARG A 201 21.73 -28.68 16.21
CA ARG A 201 23.07 -28.10 16.01
C ARG A 201 22.98 -26.90 15.07
N VAL A 202 23.66 -25.81 15.41
CA VAL A 202 23.83 -24.67 14.49
C VAL A 202 25.14 -24.88 13.72
N PRO A 203 25.12 -25.04 12.38
CA PRO A 203 26.35 -25.17 11.60
C PRO A 203 27.18 -23.88 11.64
N GLU A 204 28.51 -24.02 11.60
CA GLU A 204 29.46 -22.90 11.58
C GLU A 204 29.19 -21.99 10.37
N GLY A 205 28.90 -20.71 10.61
CA GLY A 205 28.61 -19.71 9.57
C GLY A 205 27.13 -19.35 9.38
N VAL A 206 26.20 -19.94 10.13
CA VAL A 206 24.78 -19.53 10.14
C VAL A 206 24.53 -18.58 11.31
N THR A 207 24.27 -17.30 11.02
CA THR A 207 23.79 -16.33 12.01
C THR A 207 22.32 -16.63 12.32
N VAL A 208 22.05 -17.02 13.56
CA VAL A 208 20.68 -17.06 14.09
C VAL A 208 20.31 -15.62 14.45
N PHE A 209 19.33 -15.04 13.74
CA PHE A 209 18.82 -13.72 14.08
C PHE A 209 18.28 -13.72 15.52
N GLY A 210 18.94 -12.95 16.38
CA GLY A 210 18.78 -12.94 17.84
C GLY A 210 20.07 -12.62 18.61
N ASP A 211 21.23 -12.68 17.96
CA ASP A 211 22.52 -12.21 18.48
C ASP A 211 22.76 -10.77 17.94
N GLU A 212 22.23 -9.77 18.64
CA GLU A 212 22.75 -8.40 18.48
C GLU A 212 24.15 -8.38 19.10
N GLU A 213 25.15 -7.97 18.30
CA GLU A 213 26.55 -7.94 18.69
C GLU A 213 26.84 -6.91 19.78
N GLU A 214 26.57 -7.24 21.04
CA GLU A 214 27.31 -6.72 22.18
C GLU A 214 27.64 -7.89 23.12
N ASP A 215 28.91 -7.99 23.53
CA ASP A 215 29.48 -8.96 24.47
C ASP A 215 29.96 -10.32 23.92
N ARG A 216 30.97 -10.27 23.03
CA ARG A 216 31.92 -11.39 22.87
C ARG A 216 32.80 -11.52 24.12
N GLU A 217 32.26 -12.05 25.22
CA GLU A 217 33.11 -12.62 26.29
C GLU A 217 32.42 -13.58 27.27
N GLU A 218 31.39 -14.36 26.89
CA GLU A 218 31.07 -15.62 27.60
C GLU A 218 29.99 -16.44 26.85
N ALA A 219 30.39 -17.36 25.95
CA ALA A 219 29.44 -18.28 25.31
C ALA A 219 29.98 -19.71 25.24
N VAL A 220 30.21 -20.30 26.41
CA VAL A 220 30.20 -21.77 26.58
C VAL A 220 29.13 -22.14 27.60
N ARG A 221 27.88 -22.12 27.14
CA ARG A 221 26.72 -22.92 27.57
C ARG A 221 25.46 -22.21 27.08
N GLY A 222 24.57 -22.97 26.43
CA GLY A 222 23.36 -22.47 25.79
C GLY A 222 22.64 -21.40 26.60
N GLY A 223 22.37 -20.27 25.93
CA GLY A 223 21.59 -19.18 26.47
C GLY A 223 20.30 -19.72 27.05
N ALA A 224 20.11 -19.50 28.36
CA ALA A 224 18.93 -19.94 29.06
C ALA A 224 17.73 -19.22 28.43
N LEU A 225 16.90 -19.99 27.72
CA LEU A 225 15.60 -19.50 27.27
C LEU A 225 14.88 -18.92 28.49
N GLY A 226 14.37 -17.69 28.34
CA GLY A 226 13.71 -16.99 29.44
C GLY A 226 12.64 -17.87 30.11
N PRO A 227 12.28 -17.59 31.38
CA PRO A 227 11.52 -18.51 32.25
C PRO A 227 10.13 -18.94 31.74
N GLY A 228 9.67 -18.44 30.59
CA GLY A 228 8.42 -18.81 29.94
C GLY A 228 8.56 -19.71 28.69
N ALA A 229 9.76 -20.09 28.27
CA ALA A 229 9.92 -20.92 27.07
C ALA A 229 9.45 -22.36 27.32
N GLY A 230 8.47 -22.82 26.52
CA GLY A 230 7.93 -24.18 26.59
C GLY A 230 6.86 -24.41 27.65
N ARG A 231 6.39 -23.37 28.36
CA ARG A 231 5.32 -23.49 29.36
C ARG A 231 3.99 -22.99 28.82
N THR A 232 2.95 -23.81 28.87
CA THR A 232 1.56 -23.36 28.67
C THR A 232 1.11 -22.62 29.93
N ARG A 233 0.66 -21.37 29.79
CA ARG A 233 0.10 -20.61 30.92
C ARG A 233 -1.10 -21.35 31.49
N GLY A 234 -1.12 -21.50 32.82
CA GLY A 234 -2.26 -22.10 33.52
C GLY A 234 -3.45 -21.14 33.47
N LEU A 235 -4.67 -21.68 33.49
CA LEU A 235 -5.91 -20.88 33.51
C LEU A 235 -5.95 -19.88 34.70
N ASP A 236 -5.27 -20.21 35.80
CA ASP A 236 -5.14 -19.41 37.02
C ASP A 236 -4.17 -18.21 36.86
N GLU A 237 -3.21 -18.29 35.93
CA GLU A 237 -2.28 -17.20 35.60
C GLU A 237 -2.91 -16.15 34.66
N VAL A 238 -4.12 -16.41 34.13
CA VAL A 238 -4.86 -15.47 33.28
C VAL A 238 -5.66 -14.45 34.10
N ASP A 239 -5.92 -14.73 35.38
CA ASP A 239 -6.76 -13.94 36.28
C ASP A 239 -6.01 -13.39 37.52
N GLY A 240 -4.68 -13.34 37.47
CA GLY A 240 -3.84 -12.90 38.60
C GLY A 240 -3.68 -11.38 38.69
N ASP A 241 -4.22 -10.81 39.78
CA ASP A 241 -4.09 -9.46 40.34
C ASP A 241 -3.02 -8.52 39.72
N ASP A 242 -3.50 -7.56 38.94
CA ASP A 242 -2.77 -6.37 38.49
C ASP A 242 -2.88 -5.26 39.57
N ASP A 243 -2.00 -5.28 40.56
CA ASP A 243 -1.69 -4.12 41.39
C ASP A 243 -0.45 -3.42 40.80
N GLY A 244 -0.65 -2.64 39.73
CA GLY A 244 0.41 -1.89 39.06
C GLY A 244 -0.13 -0.76 38.17
N GLU A 245 -0.08 0.47 38.69
CA GLU A 245 -0.43 1.73 38.00
C GLU A 245 0.04 1.81 36.53
N GLY A 246 -0.93 2.00 35.62
CA GLY A 246 -0.76 2.80 34.41
C GLY A 246 -0.63 2.03 33.10
N GLY A 247 -1.70 2.04 32.29
CA GLY A 247 -1.60 1.73 30.87
C GLY A 247 -2.89 1.18 30.27
N GLU A 248 -3.55 1.97 29.43
CA GLU A 248 -4.74 1.62 28.66
C GLU A 248 -4.56 0.29 27.90
N GLY A 249 -5.46 -0.68 28.12
CA GLY A 249 -5.24 -2.04 27.62
C GLY A 249 -6.45 -2.95 27.52
N SER A 250 -7.66 -2.46 27.21
CA SER A 250 -8.76 -3.34 26.79
C SER A 250 -8.61 -3.77 25.33
N LYS A 251 -7.54 -4.53 25.04
CA LYS A 251 -7.35 -5.16 23.74
C LYS A 251 -7.87 -6.59 23.85
N TRP A 252 -8.91 -6.90 23.10
CA TRP A 252 -9.48 -8.24 22.84
C TRP A 252 -10.53 -8.79 23.82
N ILE A 253 -11.72 -8.19 23.83
CA ILE A 253 -12.95 -8.95 24.15
C ILE A 253 -13.43 -9.64 22.87
N ARG A 254 -13.44 -10.99 22.88
CA ARG A 254 -14.06 -11.82 21.83
C ARG A 254 -15.57 -11.81 22.03
N THR A 255 -16.30 -11.61 20.93
CA THR A 255 -17.76 -11.72 20.84
C THR A 255 -18.21 -13.11 21.28
N ALA A 256 -19.05 -13.19 22.30
CA ALA A 256 -19.79 -14.40 22.66
C ALA A 256 -21.29 -14.07 22.62
N ASP A 257 -21.93 -14.39 21.50
CA ASP A 257 -23.34 -14.78 21.48
C ASP A 257 -23.45 -16.14 22.19
N VAL A 258 -24.23 -16.26 23.26
CA VAL A 258 -25.40 -17.17 23.35
C VAL A 258 -26.01 -17.21 24.77
N ASP A 259 -27.35 -17.05 24.75
CA ASP A 259 -28.40 -17.53 25.64
C ASP A 259 -28.40 -17.31 27.16
N GLY A 260 -29.51 -16.73 27.61
CA GLY A 260 -29.89 -16.66 29.02
C GLY A 260 -31.30 -16.15 29.23
N ALA A 261 -32.29 -16.93 28.79
CA ALA A 261 -33.70 -16.74 29.08
C ALA A 261 -33.95 -16.58 30.60
N ASN A 262 -34.75 -15.58 30.98
CA ASN A 262 -35.66 -15.69 32.11
C ASN A 262 -36.84 -14.74 31.91
N GLY A 263 -38.01 -15.34 31.70
CA GLY A 263 -39.27 -14.63 31.48
C GLY A 263 -39.94 -14.19 32.78
N VAL A 264 -40.84 -13.22 32.64
CA VAL A 264 -42.00 -13.03 33.53
C VAL A 264 -43.19 -12.53 32.69
N GLU A 265 -44.10 -13.48 32.42
CA GLU A 265 -45.57 -13.43 32.54
C GLU A 265 -46.41 -12.27 31.93
N HIS A 266 -47.11 -12.64 30.86
CA HIS A 266 -48.58 -12.56 30.66
C HIS A 266 -49.41 -11.48 31.39
N ALA A 267 -49.97 -10.55 30.61
CA ALA A 267 -51.33 -10.05 30.82
C ALA A 267 -51.97 -9.62 29.50
N THR A 268 -52.99 -10.39 29.09
CA THR A 268 -53.88 -10.13 27.96
C THR A 268 -55.04 -9.22 28.37
N ASN A 269 -55.35 -8.20 27.56
CA ASN A 269 -56.68 -7.63 27.29
C ASN A 269 -56.47 -6.59 26.18
N GLY A 270 -57.08 -6.63 25.01
CA GLY A 270 -58.50 -6.89 24.77
C GLY A 270 -59.23 -5.54 24.70
N ASN A 271 -59.60 -5.15 23.48
CA ASN A 271 -60.76 -4.31 23.10
C ASN A 271 -60.47 -2.93 22.47
N GLY A 272 -61.17 -2.64 21.36
CA GLY A 272 -61.73 -1.32 21.13
C GLY A 272 -61.41 -0.60 19.83
N VAL A 273 -62.12 -0.96 18.77
CA VAL A 273 -62.51 -0.12 17.62
C VAL A 273 -62.87 1.32 18.06
N THR A 274 -62.47 2.36 17.31
CA THR A 274 -63.38 3.35 16.68
C THR A 274 -62.64 4.52 16.01
N LYS A 275 -63.03 4.75 14.75
CA LYS A 275 -62.99 5.98 13.93
C LYS A 275 -61.65 6.64 13.61
#